data_AF-A0A928RC76-F1
#
_entry.id   AF-A0A928RC76-F1
#
_cell.length_a   1.000
_cell.length_b   1.000
_cell.length_c   1.000
_cell.angle_alpha   90.00
_cell.angle_beta   90.00
_cell.angle_gamma   90.00
#
_symmetry.space_group_name_H-M   'P 1'
#
loop_
_entity.id
_entity.type
_entity.pdbx_description
1 polymer ?
#
loop_
_entity_poly.entity_id
_entity_poly.type
_entity_poly.pdbx_seq_one_letter_code
_entity_poly.pdbx_strand_id
1 'polypeptide(L)'
;MKRPLFVFAGQSNMMGAASLEAKQRFSFQNSFEYLHKPKRFGASIGQFKKEAFPAGEFSYKNLKEAYENETDFAVKSTLTDYTANTFFCPAMSNVIDESRKIELGFQDFSEATAKSGPCLAPYFAKELEDAGYACAYTHIAKGSIGINYYLEGDAADYFSEKVCNFFSDSKQFFPEDDIDEKVFVWHQGESDSTSSYHDYLNSLKQLTKKTKEIGFTKFFICRVGYWGNEKIVNIMRAQEDFCRQEKEAFMITRAASFFEYPNQEIDNWFSASIEEEYQFCRDSFFGYQNNHINEKGFQILAKHAAPNAIRILFEGKKPILEKEIIIPLQSFA
;
A
#
# COMPACT_ATOMS: atom_id res chain seq x y z
N MET A 1 -4.50 25.68 -1.60
CA MET A 1 -5.09 24.61 -2.47
C MET A 1 -5.56 23.47 -1.58
N LYS A 2 -6.58 22.66 -1.93
CA LYS A 2 -6.91 21.47 -1.14
C LYS A 2 -5.90 20.35 -1.44
N ARG A 3 -5.21 19.86 -0.41
CA ARG A 3 -4.16 18.84 -0.48
C ARG A 3 -4.41 17.77 0.59
N PRO A 4 -5.17 16.71 0.27
CA PRO A 4 -5.33 15.60 1.18
C PRO A 4 -3.98 14.91 1.46
N LEU A 5 -3.82 14.47 2.71
CA LEU A 5 -2.64 13.74 3.19
C LEU A 5 -2.95 12.24 3.22
N PHE A 6 -2.32 11.46 2.35
CA PHE A 6 -2.56 10.02 2.26
C PHE A 6 -1.46 9.21 2.97
N VAL A 7 -1.86 8.29 3.84
CA VAL A 7 -0.96 7.29 4.43
C VAL A 7 -1.33 5.93 3.87
N PHE A 8 -0.42 5.39 3.07
CA PHE A 8 -0.56 4.13 2.37
C PHE A 8 0.02 3.00 3.24
N ALA A 9 -0.83 2.17 3.81
CA ALA A 9 -0.47 1.10 4.74
C ALA A 9 -1.13 -0.24 4.39
N GLY A 10 -0.56 -1.32 4.91
CA GLY A 10 -1.00 -2.68 4.60
C GLY A 10 0.18 -3.62 4.36
N GLN A 11 0.08 -4.49 3.35
CA GLN A 11 1.10 -5.52 3.10
C GLN A 11 1.83 -5.42 1.75
N SER A 12 2.97 -6.13 1.62
CA SER A 12 3.90 -6.06 0.47
C SER A 12 3.25 -6.36 -0.88
N ASN A 13 2.38 -7.38 -0.95
CA ASN A 13 1.58 -7.73 -2.15
C ASN A 13 0.94 -6.53 -2.83
N MET A 14 0.61 -5.55 -2.02
CA MET A 14 -0.36 -4.53 -2.33
C MET A 14 0.24 -3.14 -2.41
N MET A 15 1.48 -3.00 -1.95
CA MET A 15 2.14 -1.71 -1.77
C MET A 15 3.60 -1.71 -2.22
N GLY A 16 4.13 -2.81 -2.78
CA GLY A 16 5.33 -2.77 -3.62
C GLY A 16 6.34 -3.89 -3.43
N ALA A 17 6.03 -5.07 -3.98
CA ALA A 17 6.96 -6.20 -4.02
C ALA A 17 6.83 -6.99 -5.33
N ALA A 18 6.71 -6.25 -6.44
CA ALA A 18 6.73 -6.86 -7.76
C ALA A 18 8.14 -7.37 -8.08
N SER A 19 8.24 -8.36 -8.95
CA SER A 19 9.53 -8.92 -9.35
C SER A 19 10.37 -7.93 -10.13
N LEU A 20 9.73 -7.20 -11.05
CA LEU A 20 10.39 -6.24 -11.92
C LEU A 20 10.47 -4.85 -11.32
N GLU A 21 11.47 -4.09 -11.76
CA GLU A 21 11.58 -2.67 -11.44
C GLU A 21 10.38 -1.89 -12.02
N ALA A 22 10.01 -0.81 -11.35
CA ALA A 22 9.05 0.13 -11.92
C ALA A 22 9.64 0.70 -13.22
N LYS A 23 8.92 0.55 -14.34
CA LYS A 23 9.28 1.12 -15.64
C LYS A 23 8.91 2.60 -15.70
N GLN A 24 7.81 2.98 -15.06
CA GLN A 24 7.40 4.38 -14.99
C GLN A 24 8.16 5.13 -13.89
N ARG A 25 8.49 6.39 -14.19
CA ARG A 25 9.03 7.37 -13.26
C ARG A 25 8.15 8.60 -13.35
N PHE A 26 7.73 9.13 -12.20
CA PHE A 26 6.84 10.29 -12.15
C PHE A 26 7.61 11.51 -11.67
N SER A 27 7.33 12.65 -12.29
CA SER A 27 7.68 13.97 -11.80
C SER A 27 6.38 14.73 -11.61
N PHE A 28 6.05 15.02 -10.35
CA PHE A 28 4.86 15.73 -9.93
C PHE A 28 5.11 17.23 -9.95
N GLN A 29 4.16 17.99 -10.48
CA GLN A 29 4.13 19.45 -10.36
C GLN A 29 3.64 19.84 -8.98
N ASN A 30 2.55 19.22 -8.54
CA ASN A 30 1.84 19.63 -7.34
C ASN A 30 1.76 18.55 -6.27
N SER A 31 1.99 17.27 -6.56
CA SER A 31 1.97 16.21 -5.53
C SER A 31 3.36 15.95 -4.93
N PHE A 32 3.37 15.37 -3.72
CA PHE A 32 4.61 15.13 -2.99
C PHE A 32 4.62 13.78 -2.29
N GLU A 33 5.74 13.08 -2.39
CA GLU A 33 6.06 11.95 -1.52
C GLU A 33 6.79 12.43 -0.26
N TYR A 34 6.39 11.94 0.90
CA TYR A 34 7.03 12.18 2.18
C TYR A 34 7.88 10.99 2.62
N LEU A 35 9.17 11.26 2.85
CA LEU A 35 10.13 10.36 3.49
C LEU A 35 10.41 10.84 4.93
N HIS A 36 10.28 9.94 5.91
CA HIS A 36 10.44 10.27 7.32
C HIS A 36 11.92 10.32 7.71
N LYS A 37 12.40 11.54 7.94
CA LYS A 37 13.75 11.84 8.48
C LYS A 37 14.87 11.01 7.82
N PRO A 38 14.99 10.96 6.48
CA PRO A 38 15.89 10.03 5.79
C PRO A 38 17.38 10.29 6.04
N LYS A 39 17.77 11.45 6.59
CA LYS A 39 19.18 11.80 6.88
C LYS A 39 19.59 11.39 8.29
N ARG A 40 19.79 10.08 8.43
CA ARG A 40 20.64 9.29 9.36
C ARG A 40 20.80 9.71 10.83
N PHE A 41 20.93 10.99 11.24
CA PHE A 41 21.03 11.38 12.67
C PHE A 41 20.66 12.85 13.02
N GLY A 42 20.03 13.63 12.13
CA GLY A 42 19.89 15.06 12.42
C GLY A 42 18.87 15.89 11.65
N ALA A 43 18.04 15.29 10.79
CA ALA A 43 16.93 16.03 10.21
C ALA A 43 15.80 16.16 11.25
N SER A 44 15.48 17.40 11.64
CA SER A 44 14.36 17.68 12.55
C SER A 44 12.99 17.46 11.89
N ILE A 45 12.95 17.43 10.56
CA ILE A 45 11.75 17.25 9.73
C ILE A 45 12.01 16.21 8.63
N GLY A 46 10.95 15.58 8.13
CA GLY A 46 11.01 14.72 6.94
C GLY A 46 11.16 15.51 5.63
N GLN A 47 11.29 14.76 4.54
CA GLN A 47 11.56 15.30 3.21
C GLN A 47 10.37 15.09 2.29
N PHE A 48 9.92 16.17 1.63
CA PHE A 48 8.93 16.12 0.56
C PHE A 48 9.63 16.10 -0.81
N LYS A 49 9.27 15.14 -1.66
CA LYS A 49 9.89 14.90 -2.97
C LYS A 49 8.82 14.96 -4.05
N LYS A 50 9.18 15.57 -5.19
CA LYS A 50 8.32 15.65 -6.38
C LYS A 50 8.57 14.52 -7.38
N GLU A 51 9.53 13.66 -7.10
CA GLU A 51 9.86 12.53 -7.97
C GLU A 51 9.44 11.24 -7.26
N ALA A 52 8.83 10.33 -8.02
CA ALA A 52 8.46 9.01 -7.54
C ALA A 52 9.54 7.98 -7.84
N PHE A 53 9.62 6.99 -6.94
CA PHE A 53 10.52 5.85 -6.90
C PHE A 53 11.97 6.19 -6.48
N PRO A 54 12.52 5.53 -5.44
CA PRO A 54 11.86 4.52 -4.58
C PRO A 54 10.73 5.12 -3.75
N ALA A 55 9.65 4.35 -3.59
CA ALA A 55 8.49 4.76 -2.81
C ALA A 55 8.58 4.21 -1.38
N GLY A 56 8.47 5.08 -0.39
CA GLY A 56 8.73 4.78 1.02
C GLY A 56 10.22 4.77 1.35
N GLU A 57 10.55 4.24 2.52
CA GLU A 57 11.92 4.11 3.00
C GLU A 57 12.06 2.92 3.94
N PHE A 58 13.30 2.53 4.22
CA PHE A 58 13.57 1.55 5.26
C PHE A 58 13.40 2.19 6.63
N SER A 59 12.49 1.64 7.43
CA SER A 59 12.26 2.03 8.82
C SER A 59 12.86 0.96 9.74
N TYR A 60 14.06 1.18 10.25
CA TYR A 60 14.80 0.16 11.01
C TYR A 60 14.32 0.05 12.47
N LYS A 61 14.39 -1.16 13.02
CA LYS A 61 14.18 -1.41 14.46
C LYS A 61 15.37 -0.92 15.28
N ASN A 62 16.59 -1.20 14.80
CA ASN A 62 17.83 -0.71 15.37
C ASN A 62 18.68 -0.11 14.25
N LEU A 63 18.73 1.22 14.21
CA LEU A 63 19.48 1.94 13.17
C LEU A 63 20.99 1.70 13.28
N LYS A 64 21.55 1.53 14.49
CA LYS A 64 22.99 1.34 14.67
C LYS A 64 23.45 -0.02 14.17
N GLU A 65 22.67 -1.06 14.44
CA GLU A 65 22.97 -2.43 13.98
C GLU A 65 22.77 -2.60 12.47
N ALA A 66 21.90 -1.80 11.85
CA ALA A 66 21.62 -1.88 10.42
C ALA A 66 22.75 -1.37 9.52
N TYR A 67 23.77 -0.72 10.06
CA TYR A 67 24.84 -0.12 9.26
C TYR A 67 26.22 -0.58 9.72
N GLU A 68 27.01 -1.03 8.75
CA GLU A 68 28.39 -1.52 8.95
C GLU A 68 29.32 -0.49 9.59
N ASN A 69 29.10 0.81 9.35
CA ASN A 69 29.83 1.91 9.95
C ASN A 69 28.90 3.10 10.23
N GLU A 70 29.03 3.72 11.41
CA GLU A 70 28.25 4.90 11.83
C GLU A 70 28.46 6.13 10.91
N THR A 71 29.51 6.12 10.09
CA THR A 71 29.93 7.24 9.21
C THR A 71 29.60 7.03 7.73
N ASP A 72 28.98 5.92 7.36
CA ASP A 72 28.66 5.71 5.96
C ASP A 72 27.57 6.71 5.51
N PHE A 73 27.82 7.41 4.41
CA PHE A 73 26.89 8.37 3.79
C PHE A 73 26.17 7.77 2.58
N ALA A 74 26.57 6.58 2.13
CA ALA A 74 26.09 5.95 0.90
C ALA A 74 24.85 5.05 1.10
N VAL A 75 24.23 5.11 2.28
CA VAL A 75 23.02 4.33 2.65
C VAL A 75 23.20 2.84 2.34
N LYS A 76 24.38 2.28 2.70
CA LYS A 76 24.68 0.87 2.50
C LYS A 76 24.35 0.11 3.77
N SER A 77 23.06 -0.01 4.09
CA SER A 77 22.66 -1.00 5.09
C SER A 77 23.09 -2.37 4.58
N THR A 78 24.06 -2.99 5.25
CA THR A 78 24.50 -4.37 4.97
C THR A 78 23.73 -5.38 5.78
N LEU A 79 22.70 -4.90 6.49
CA LEU A 79 21.68 -5.67 7.14
C LEU A 79 21.04 -6.64 6.15
N THR A 80 21.48 -7.89 6.25
CA THR A 80 20.75 -9.03 5.68
C THR A 80 19.46 -9.23 6.48
N ASP A 81 18.45 -9.83 5.87
CA ASP A 81 17.14 -10.02 6.48
C ASP A 81 16.48 -8.71 6.92
N TYR A 82 16.19 -7.85 5.95
CA TYR A 82 15.43 -6.63 6.22
C TYR A 82 14.04 -6.94 6.83
N THR A 83 13.50 -8.14 6.61
CA THR A 83 12.20 -8.53 7.18
C THR A 83 12.26 -8.60 8.70
N ALA A 84 13.32 -9.16 9.27
CA ALA A 84 13.51 -9.20 10.71
C ALA A 84 13.87 -7.83 11.30
N ASN A 85 14.59 -7.00 10.55
CA ASN A 85 15.26 -5.83 11.12
C ASN A 85 14.61 -4.47 10.82
N THR A 86 13.54 -4.46 10.02
CA THR A 86 12.76 -3.26 9.73
C THR A 86 11.33 -3.37 10.23
N PHE A 87 10.76 -2.23 10.62
CA PHE A 87 9.33 -2.05 10.81
C PHE A 87 8.60 -1.97 9.47
N PHE A 88 9.12 -1.15 8.56
CA PHE A 88 8.56 -0.90 7.23
C PHE A 88 9.68 -0.82 6.19
N CYS A 89 9.36 -1.14 4.94
CA CYS A 89 10.32 -1.15 3.85
C CYS A 89 9.77 -0.37 2.64
N PRO A 90 10.65 0.16 1.77
CA PRO A 90 10.21 0.76 0.52
C PRO A 90 9.66 -0.31 -0.42
N ALA A 91 9.00 0.13 -1.49
CA ALA A 91 8.62 -0.72 -2.60
C ALA A 91 9.88 -1.21 -3.35
N MET A 92 10.10 -2.53 -3.39
CA MET A 92 11.33 -3.13 -3.92
C MET A 92 11.06 -4.22 -4.96
N SER A 93 11.97 -4.31 -5.94
CA SER A 93 12.06 -5.38 -6.93
C SER A 93 13.08 -6.42 -6.48
N ASN A 94 12.75 -7.71 -6.66
CA ASN A 94 13.60 -8.84 -6.27
C ASN A 94 14.35 -9.51 -7.44
N VAL A 95 14.25 -9.00 -8.67
CA VAL A 95 14.93 -9.61 -9.82
C VAL A 95 16.43 -9.35 -9.82
N ILE A 96 17.20 -10.44 -9.91
CA ILE A 96 18.65 -10.42 -10.17
C ILE A 96 18.91 -10.50 -11.67
N ASP A 97 18.24 -11.44 -12.35
CA ASP A 97 18.44 -11.74 -13.76
C ASP A 97 17.07 -11.93 -14.42
N GLU A 98 16.67 -10.93 -15.21
CA GLU A 98 15.39 -10.93 -15.91
C GLU A 98 15.32 -12.00 -17.01
N SER A 99 16.45 -12.30 -17.67
CA SER A 99 16.51 -13.27 -18.77
C SER A 99 16.33 -14.70 -18.29
N ARG A 100 16.82 -14.99 -17.08
CA ARG A 100 16.73 -16.30 -16.42
C ARG A 100 15.60 -16.38 -15.40
N LYS A 101 14.85 -15.29 -15.19
CA LYS A 101 13.77 -15.17 -14.19
C LYS A 101 14.26 -15.53 -12.77
N ILE A 102 15.47 -15.08 -12.41
CA ILE A 102 16.06 -15.35 -11.09
C ILE A 102 15.72 -14.20 -10.15
N GLU A 103 15.18 -14.57 -8.98
CA GLU A 103 14.75 -13.67 -7.92
C GLU A 103 15.61 -13.87 -6.66
N LEU A 104 15.91 -12.78 -5.94
CA LEU A 104 16.46 -12.78 -4.59
C LEU A 104 15.36 -13.13 -3.60
N GLY A 105 15.67 -14.02 -2.65
CA GLY A 105 14.86 -14.14 -1.44
C GLY A 105 14.96 -12.86 -0.63
N PHE A 106 13.88 -12.48 0.05
CA PHE A 106 13.83 -11.23 0.84
C PHE A 106 14.89 -11.17 1.95
N GLN A 107 15.35 -12.31 2.45
CA GLN A 107 16.44 -12.40 3.42
C GLN A 107 17.81 -11.97 2.87
N ASP A 108 18.00 -12.05 1.56
CA ASP A 108 19.28 -11.78 0.88
C ASP A 108 19.36 -10.36 0.31
N PHE A 109 18.32 -9.55 0.53
CA PHE A 109 18.30 -8.15 0.12
C PHE A 109 19.18 -7.29 1.01
N SER A 110 20.01 -6.47 0.36
CA SER A 110 20.62 -5.28 0.95
C SER A 110 20.03 -4.04 0.27
N GLU A 111 19.89 -2.96 1.04
CA GLU A 111 19.56 -1.64 0.51
C GLU A 111 20.52 -1.17 -0.59
N ALA A 112 21.81 -1.53 -0.49
CA ALA A 112 22.83 -1.17 -1.47
C ALA A 112 22.57 -1.76 -2.86
N THR A 113 21.80 -2.85 -2.92
CA THR A 113 21.43 -3.58 -4.14
C THR A 113 19.93 -3.52 -4.43
N ALA A 114 19.17 -2.83 -3.58
CA ALA A 114 17.72 -2.77 -3.71
C ALA A 114 17.33 -1.95 -4.93
N LYS A 115 16.48 -2.52 -5.76
CA LYS A 115 15.89 -1.84 -6.92
C LYS A 115 14.48 -1.41 -6.59
N SER A 116 14.04 -0.27 -7.11
CA SER A 116 12.70 0.26 -6.83
C SER A 116 11.62 -0.58 -7.53
N GLY A 117 10.73 -1.17 -6.74
CA GLY A 117 9.55 -1.86 -7.25
C GLY A 117 8.39 -0.90 -7.49
N PRO A 118 7.46 -1.22 -8.42
CA PRO A 118 6.21 -0.49 -8.57
C PRO A 118 5.32 -0.67 -7.32
N CYS A 119 4.52 0.35 -7.00
CA CYS A 119 3.53 0.28 -5.92
C CYS A 119 2.38 1.27 -6.13
N LEU A 120 1.25 1.05 -5.46
CA LEU A 120 0.02 1.83 -5.64
C LEU A 120 0.19 3.35 -5.44
N ALA A 121 0.92 3.78 -4.40
CA ALA A 121 0.93 5.18 -3.96
C ALA A 121 1.30 6.20 -5.07
N PRO A 122 2.43 6.06 -5.79
CA PRO A 122 2.79 7.00 -6.86
C PRO A 122 1.83 6.96 -8.06
N TYR A 123 1.31 5.79 -8.44
CA TYR A 123 0.29 5.69 -9.50
C TYR A 123 -0.99 6.41 -9.11
N PHE A 124 -1.46 6.19 -7.88
CA PHE A 124 -2.65 6.85 -7.35
C PHE A 124 -2.47 8.38 -7.30
N ALA A 125 -1.32 8.86 -6.83
CA ALA A 125 -1.01 10.29 -6.81
C ALA A 125 -0.97 10.89 -8.23
N LYS A 126 -0.44 10.13 -9.21
CA LYS A 126 -0.42 10.56 -10.61
C LYS A 126 -1.82 10.69 -11.19
N GLU A 127 -2.70 9.72 -10.96
CA GLU A 127 -4.10 9.78 -11.41
C GLU A 127 -4.86 10.98 -10.80
N LEU A 128 -4.61 11.30 -9.52
CA LEU A 128 -5.15 12.51 -8.91
C LEU A 128 -4.64 13.79 -9.60
N GLU A 129 -3.34 13.86 -9.87
CA GLU A 129 -2.72 15.04 -10.45
C GLU A 129 -3.12 15.27 -11.91
N ASP A 130 -3.26 14.19 -12.68
CA ASP A 130 -3.78 14.26 -14.06
C ASP A 130 -5.23 14.74 -14.12
N ALA A 131 -6.01 14.47 -13.06
CA ALA A 131 -7.35 15.02 -12.88
C ALA A 131 -7.35 16.47 -12.35
N GLY A 132 -6.19 17.09 -12.16
CA GLY A 132 -6.05 18.49 -11.72
C GLY A 132 -6.04 18.69 -10.21
N TYR A 133 -5.91 17.62 -9.42
CA TYR A 133 -5.82 17.68 -7.96
C TYR A 133 -4.38 17.59 -7.48
N ALA A 134 -4.17 17.72 -6.18
CA ALA A 134 -2.85 17.58 -5.57
C ALA A 134 -2.96 16.79 -4.27
N CYS A 135 -1.89 16.11 -3.90
CA CYS A 135 -1.81 15.41 -2.63
C CYS A 135 -0.41 15.46 -2.01
N ALA A 136 -0.30 15.07 -0.76
CA ALA A 136 0.95 14.56 -0.22
C ALA A 136 0.70 13.14 0.28
N TYR A 137 1.66 12.25 0.11
CA TYR A 137 1.52 10.87 0.51
C TYR A 137 2.76 10.32 1.19
N THR A 138 2.58 9.32 2.05
CA THR A 138 3.68 8.50 2.57
C THR A 138 3.31 7.02 2.51
N HIS A 139 4.33 6.19 2.27
CA HIS A 139 4.19 4.74 2.17
C HIS A 139 4.76 4.07 3.43
N ILE A 140 3.91 3.32 4.13
CA ILE A 140 4.19 2.65 5.40
C ILE A 140 3.58 1.24 5.37
N ALA A 141 4.06 0.41 4.46
CA ALA A 141 3.65 -1.00 4.34
C ALA A 141 4.80 -1.95 4.71
N LYS A 142 4.44 -3.18 5.07
CA LYS A 142 5.41 -4.25 5.36
C LYS A 142 4.93 -5.58 4.80
N GLY A 143 5.83 -6.36 4.22
CA GLY A 143 5.48 -7.70 3.73
C GLY A 143 5.22 -8.73 4.81
N SER A 144 4.34 -9.68 4.50
CA SER A 144 4.03 -10.85 5.33
C SER A 144 3.55 -10.53 6.75
N ILE A 145 2.73 -9.50 6.89
CA ILE A 145 2.18 -9.06 8.18
C ILE A 145 0.64 -9.01 8.16
N GLY A 146 0.05 -9.47 9.26
CA GLY A 146 -1.37 -9.36 9.54
C GLY A 146 -1.76 -7.98 10.08
N ILE A 147 -3.05 -7.72 10.16
CA ILE A 147 -3.61 -6.45 10.68
C ILE A 147 -3.11 -6.08 12.08
N ASN A 148 -2.86 -7.08 12.94
CA ASN A 148 -2.40 -6.86 14.32
C ASN A 148 -1.03 -6.15 14.40
N TYR A 149 -0.22 -6.21 13.34
CA TYR A 149 1.07 -5.51 13.26
C TYR A 149 0.92 -3.98 13.41
N TYR A 150 -0.23 -3.43 13.01
CA TYR A 150 -0.53 -2.00 13.13
C TYR A 150 -1.28 -1.65 14.43
N LEU A 151 -1.71 -2.65 15.19
CA LEU A 151 -2.49 -2.47 16.41
C LEU A 151 -1.60 -2.44 17.65
N GLU A 152 -0.63 -3.34 17.74
CA GLU A 152 0.08 -3.64 18.99
C GLU A 152 1.61 -3.72 18.83
N GLY A 153 2.33 -3.40 19.90
CA GLY A 153 3.80 -3.47 19.99
C GLY A 153 4.54 -2.34 19.26
N ASP A 154 5.87 -2.46 19.23
CA ASP A 154 6.78 -1.40 18.78
C ASP A 154 6.48 -0.91 17.35
N ALA A 155 6.04 -1.81 16.45
CA ALA A 155 5.71 -1.44 15.08
C ALA A 155 4.50 -0.49 15.00
N ALA A 156 3.55 -0.69 15.91
CA ALA A 156 2.31 0.06 16.00
C ALA A 156 2.56 1.46 16.60
N ASP A 157 3.49 1.55 17.55
CA ASP A 157 3.96 2.81 18.12
C ASP A 157 4.76 3.60 17.08
N TYR A 158 5.70 2.93 16.38
CA TYR A 158 6.49 3.53 15.32
C TYR A 158 5.63 4.03 14.14
N PHE A 159 4.60 3.25 13.76
CA PHE A 159 3.59 3.70 12.77
C PHE A 159 2.95 5.02 13.21
N SER A 160 2.50 5.10 14.47
CA SER A 160 1.82 6.28 15.00
C SER A 160 2.75 7.50 15.03
N GLU A 161 3.99 7.33 15.48
CA GLU A 161 5.01 8.39 15.46
C GLU A 161 5.25 8.90 14.03
N LYS A 162 5.44 7.99 13.07
CA LYS A 162 5.74 8.35 11.68
C LYS A 162 4.60 9.13 11.03
N VAL A 163 3.36 8.73 11.28
CA VAL A 163 2.18 9.44 10.78
C VAL A 163 2.02 10.82 11.43
N CYS A 164 2.19 10.92 12.75
CA CYS A 164 2.15 12.20 13.45
C CYS A 164 3.20 13.19 12.90
N ASN A 165 4.41 12.71 12.64
CA ASN A 165 5.47 13.53 12.03
C ASN A 165 5.09 13.94 10.60
N PHE A 166 4.55 13.04 9.78
CA PHE A 166 4.06 13.41 8.44
C PHE A 166 2.99 14.51 8.48
N PHE A 167 2.02 14.42 9.40
CA PHE A 167 0.99 15.46 9.54
C PHE A 167 1.55 16.79 10.04
N SER A 168 2.47 16.74 11.01
CA SER A 168 3.14 17.94 11.53
C SER A 168 3.98 18.62 10.46
N ASP A 169 4.81 17.86 9.75
CA ASP A 169 5.72 18.39 8.74
C ASP A 169 4.94 18.90 7.51
N SER A 170 3.81 18.28 7.19
CA SER A 170 2.91 18.78 6.13
C SER A 170 2.33 20.16 6.47
N LYS A 171 1.96 20.41 7.74
CA LYS A 171 1.51 21.75 8.18
C LYS A 171 2.58 22.81 8.00
N GLN A 172 3.85 22.46 8.25
CA GLN A 172 4.97 23.39 8.10
C GLN A 172 5.33 23.62 6.64
N PHE A 173 5.28 22.56 5.82
CA PHE A 173 5.69 22.61 4.41
C PHE A 173 4.61 23.22 3.50
N PHE A 174 3.33 23.08 3.86
CA PHE A 174 2.19 23.60 3.10
C PHE A 174 1.30 24.55 3.95
N PRO A 175 1.83 25.69 4.44
CA PRO A 175 1.10 26.55 5.38
C PRO A 175 -0.17 27.19 4.79
N GLU A 176 -0.23 27.32 3.46
CA GLU A 176 -1.35 27.94 2.72
C GLU A 176 -2.31 26.92 2.09
N ASP A 177 -2.05 25.61 2.25
CA ASP A 177 -2.93 24.57 1.73
C ASP A 177 -3.93 24.08 2.78
N ASP A 178 -5.12 23.71 2.30
CA ASP A 178 -6.10 22.97 3.09
C ASP A 178 -5.67 21.50 3.13
N ILE A 179 -5.13 21.09 4.26
CA ILE A 179 -4.63 19.74 4.55
C ILE A 179 -5.46 19.03 5.62
N ASP A 180 -6.72 19.42 5.79
CA ASP A 180 -7.58 18.88 6.84
C ASP A 180 -7.96 17.41 6.58
N GLU A 181 -8.07 17.01 5.31
CA GLU A 181 -8.30 15.62 4.92
C GLU A 181 -7.04 14.78 5.14
N LYS A 182 -7.06 13.94 6.17
CA LYS A 182 -6.06 12.92 6.45
C LYS A 182 -6.66 11.56 6.20
N VAL A 183 -6.11 10.83 5.24
CA VAL A 183 -6.70 9.62 4.69
C VAL A 183 -5.79 8.44 4.94
N PHE A 184 -6.30 7.45 5.66
CA PHE A 184 -5.63 6.16 5.81
C PHE A 184 -6.05 5.26 4.65
N VAL A 185 -5.12 4.85 3.79
CA VAL A 185 -5.37 3.95 2.67
C VAL A 185 -4.87 2.57 3.04
N TRP A 186 -5.80 1.62 3.11
CA TRP A 186 -5.57 0.25 3.56
C TRP A 186 -5.67 -0.73 2.40
N HIS A 187 -4.63 -1.54 2.23
CA HIS A 187 -4.67 -2.67 1.31
C HIS A 187 -3.92 -3.86 1.90
N GLN A 188 -4.69 -4.74 2.54
CA GLN A 188 -4.20 -5.92 3.25
C GLN A 188 -5.35 -6.92 3.45
N GLY A 189 -5.02 -8.18 3.64
CA GLY A 189 -5.97 -9.25 3.96
C GLY A 189 -5.38 -10.64 3.74
N GLU A 190 -4.45 -10.78 2.80
CA GLU A 190 -3.81 -12.05 2.43
C GLU A 190 -3.12 -12.77 3.60
N SER A 191 -2.34 -12.06 4.42
CA SER A 191 -1.71 -12.63 5.62
C SER A 191 -2.72 -13.02 6.71
N ASP A 192 -3.97 -12.53 6.62
CA ASP A 192 -5.08 -12.89 7.50
C ASP A 192 -6.10 -13.79 6.79
N SER A 193 -5.75 -14.43 5.67
CA SER A 193 -6.69 -15.24 4.87
C SER A 193 -7.33 -16.41 5.63
N THR A 194 -6.75 -16.82 6.75
CA THR A 194 -7.29 -17.86 7.64
C THR A 194 -8.20 -17.33 8.74
N SER A 195 -8.25 -16.01 8.95
CA SER A 195 -9.08 -15.38 9.97
C SER A 195 -10.57 -15.55 9.66
N SER A 196 -11.38 -15.62 10.71
CA SER A 196 -12.83 -15.62 10.53
C SER A 196 -13.31 -14.22 10.09
N TYR A 197 -14.50 -14.18 9.48
CA TYR A 197 -15.17 -12.93 9.14
C TYR A 197 -15.29 -11.99 10.35
N HIS A 198 -15.71 -12.52 11.51
CA HIS A 198 -15.93 -11.73 12.72
C HIS A 198 -14.62 -11.20 13.30
N ASP A 199 -13.57 -12.02 13.32
CA ASP A 199 -12.27 -11.60 13.86
C ASP A 199 -11.68 -10.47 13.03
N TYR A 200 -11.66 -10.62 11.69
CA TYR A 200 -11.11 -9.58 10.82
C TYR A 200 -11.94 -8.29 10.85
N LEU A 201 -13.28 -8.38 10.89
CA LEU A 201 -14.15 -7.22 11.04
C LEU A 201 -13.87 -6.48 12.36
N ASN A 202 -13.67 -7.22 13.46
CA ASN A 202 -13.33 -6.62 14.75
C ASN A 202 -11.96 -5.93 14.70
N SER A 203 -10.96 -6.54 14.07
CA SER A 203 -9.64 -5.92 13.88
C SER A 203 -9.71 -4.66 13.03
N LEU A 204 -10.52 -4.62 11.96
CA LEU A 204 -10.76 -3.40 11.18
C LEU A 204 -11.37 -2.28 12.05
N LYS A 205 -12.33 -2.60 12.92
CA LYS A 205 -12.92 -1.63 13.86
C LYS A 205 -11.90 -1.09 14.85
N GLN A 206 -11.03 -1.95 15.39
CA GLN A 206 -9.94 -1.53 16.28
C GLN A 206 -8.93 -0.64 15.54
N LEU A 207 -8.54 -1.02 14.32
CA LEU A 207 -7.62 -0.22 13.50
C LEU A 207 -8.21 1.15 13.18
N THR A 208 -9.51 1.21 12.92
CA THR A 208 -10.22 2.47 12.64
C THR A 208 -10.28 3.37 13.86
N LYS A 209 -10.48 2.80 15.05
CA LYS A 209 -10.40 3.55 16.29
C LYS A 209 -9.00 4.15 16.47
N LYS A 210 -7.95 3.36 16.29
CA LYS A 210 -6.56 3.80 16.41
C LYS A 210 -6.19 4.89 15.40
N THR A 211 -6.60 4.73 14.13
CA THR A 211 -6.36 5.76 13.10
C THR A 211 -7.11 7.06 13.42
N LYS A 212 -8.35 7.00 13.91
CA LYS A 212 -9.05 8.19 14.41
C LYS A 212 -8.30 8.89 15.56
N GLU A 213 -7.73 8.12 16.50
CA GLU A 213 -6.92 8.66 17.61
C GLU A 213 -5.65 9.37 17.13
N ILE A 214 -5.00 8.86 16.07
CA ILE A 214 -3.85 9.51 15.41
C ILE A 214 -4.27 10.80 14.66
N GLY A 215 -5.55 10.92 14.32
CA GLY A 215 -6.12 12.11 13.67
C GLY A 215 -6.50 11.91 12.20
N PHE A 216 -6.61 10.67 11.72
CA PHE A 216 -7.19 10.40 10.40
C PHE A 216 -8.67 10.78 10.36
N THR A 217 -9.07 11.37 9.23
CA THR A 217 -10.45 11.79 8.96
C THR A 217 -11.23 10.78 8.13
N LYS A 218 -10.53 9.96 7.33
CA LYS A 218 -11.12 8.97 6.41
C LYS A 218 -10.32 7.68 6.42
N PHE A 219 -11.01 6.57 6.18
CA PHE A 219 -10.42 5.24 6.05
C PHE A 219 -10.80 4.66 4.68
N PHE A 220 -9.85 4.59 3.77
CA PHE A 220 -10.04 4.03 2.43
C PHE A 220 -9.55 2.59 2.38
N ILE A 221 -10.32 1.72 1.75
CA ILE A 221 -9.97 0.31 1.54
C ILE A 221 -9.92 0.01 0.04
N CYS A 222 -8.82 -0.59 -0.40
CA CYS A 222 -8.78 -1.36 -1.64
C CYS A 222 -9.10 -2.81 -1.26
N ARG A 223 -10.13 -3.41 -1.87
CA ARG A 223 -10.54 -4.78 -1.50
C ARG A 223 -9.46 -5.78 -1.86
N VAL A 224 -9.18 -6.71 -0.94
CA VAL A 224 -8.16 -7.74 -1.14
C VAL A 224 -8.49 -8.68 -2.32
N GLY A 225 -7.43 -9.21 -2.94
CA GLY A 225 -7.47 -10.21 -4.02
C GLY A 225 -7.46 -11.66 -3.55
N TYR A 226 -7.78 -12.60 -4.43
CA TYR A 226 -7.54 -14.03 -4.14
C TYR A 226 -6.04 -14.29 -3.93
N TRP A 227 -5.72 -15.16 -2.97
CA TRP A 227 -4.33 -15.49 -2.60
C TRP A 227 -4.16 -16.97 -2.25
N GLY A 228 -4.51 -17.85 -3.18
CA GLY A 228 -4.37 -19.31 -3.03
C GLY A 228 -5.21 -19.94 -1.92
N ASN A 229 -6.13 -19.19 -1.30
CA ASN A 229 -6.96 -19.64 -0.19
C ASN A 229 -8.36 -19.03 -0.30
N GLU A 230 -9.37 -19.87 -0.55
CA GLU A 230 -10.77 -19.44 -0.70
C GLU A 230 -11.34 -18.75 0.54
N LYS A 231 -10.80 -19.03 1.73
CA LYS A 231 -11.24 -18.38 2.99
C LYS A 231 -11.01 -16.86 2.98
N ILE A 232 -10.19 -16.34 2.06
CA ILE A 232 -10.03 -14.90 1.83
C ILE A 232 -11.37 -14.18 1.56
N VAL A 233 -12.40 -14.90 1.10
CA VAL A 233 -13.77 -14.36 0.99
C VAL A 233 -14.26 -13.77 2.32
N ASN A 234 -13.91 -14.37 3.46
CA ASN A 234 -14.31 -13.85 4.76
C ASN A 234 -13.72 -12.47 5.03
N ILE A 235 -12.49 -12.25 4.55
CA ILE A 235 -11.79 -10.98 4.63
C ILE A 235 -12.43 -9.95 3.71
N MET A 236 -12.74 -10.32 2.46
CA MET A 236 -13.47 -9.45 1.52
C MET A 236 -14.83 -9.05 2.08
N ARG A 237 -15.60 -9.99 2.64
CA ARG A 237 -16.88 -9.73 3.33
C ARG A 237 -16.70 -8.76 4.50
N ALA A 238 -15.70 -9.00 5.35
CA ALA A 238 -15.43 -8.13 6.50
C ALA A 238 -15.08 -6.70 6.07
N GLN A 239 -14.33 -6.51 4.98
CA GLN A 239 -14.01 -5.20 4.42
C GLN A 239 -15.25 -4.48 3.87
N GLU A 240 -16.10 -5.17 3.11
CA GLU A 240 -17.36 -4.62 2.58
C GLU A 240 -18.31 -4.21 3.73
N ASP A 241 -18.53 -5.09 4.69
CA ASP A 241 -19.41 -4.84 5.84
C ASP A 241 -18.89 -3.70 6.71
N PHE A 242 -17.58 -3.64 6.92
CA PHE A 242 -16.93 -2.54 7.62
C PHE A 242 -17.20 -1.20 6.93
N CYS A 243 -16.98 -1.08 5.62
CA CYS A 243 -17.26 0.15 4.87
C CYS A 243 -18.75 0.50 4.79
N ARG A 244 -19.66 -0.47 4.94
CA ARG A 244 -21.11 -0.21 5.06
C ARG A 244 -21.50 0.33 6.44
N GLN A 245 -20.81 -0.11 7.49
CA GLN A 245 -21.14 0.22 8.88
C GLN A 245 -20.45 1.51 9.37
N GLU A 246 -19.22 1.76 8.96
CA GLU A 246 -18.43 2.91 9.42
C GLU A 246 -18.57 4.10 8.46
N LYS A 247 -19.20 5.18 8.94
CA LYS A 247 -19.53 6.38 8.13
C LYS A 247 -18.35 7.00 7.39
N GLU A 248 -17.16 7.00 8.01
CA GLU A 248 -15.95 7.60 7.47
C GLU A 248 -15.02 6.57 6.81
N ALA A 249 -15.50 5.34 6.61
CA ALA A 249 -14.80 4.29 5.90
C ALA A 249 -15.41 4.06 4.51
N PHE A 250 -14.56 3.90 3.51
CA PHE A 250 -14.97 3.78 2.13
C PHE A 250 -14.17 2.70 1.43
N MET A 251 -14.87 1.77 0.78
CA MET A 251 -14.27 0.96 -0.26
C MET A 251 -14.04 1.87 -1.46
N ILE A 252 -12.82 1.94 -2.00
CA ILE A 252 -12.47 2.81 -3.13
C ILE A 252 -12.19 2.04 -4.42
N THR A 253 -11.98 0.73 -4.35
CA THR A 253 -11.89 -0.16 -5.52
C THR A 253 -12.02 -1.62 -5.10
N ARG A 254 -12.58 -2.43 -5.99
CA ARG A 254 -12.64 -3.91 -5.92
C ARG A 254 -11.70 -4.58 -6.93
N ALA A 255 -10.97 -3.82 -7.76
CA ALA A 255 -10.19 -4.33 -8.88
C ALA A 255 -9.21 -5.45 -8.49
N ALA A 256 -8.54 -5.37 -7.34
CA ALA A 256 -7.63 -6.41 -6.88
C ALA A 256 -8.32 -7.77 -6.66
N SER A 257 -9.61 -7.78 -6.33
CA SER A 257 -10.41 -9.01 -6.22
C SER A 257 -10.60 -9.72 -7.55
N PHE A 258 -10.40 -9.03 -8.67
CA PHE A 258 -10.60 -9.57 -10.02
C PHE A 258 -9.30 -9.96 -10.71
N PHE A 259 -8.14 -9.68 -10.10
CA PHE A 259 -6.88 -10.15 -10.62
C PHE A 259 -6.81 -11.66 -10.53
N GLU A 260 -6.69 -12.30 -11.69
CA GLU A 260 -6.48 -13.74 -11.81
C GLU A 260 -5.32 -14.20 -10.93
N TYR A 261 -5.42 -15.42 -10.43
CA TYR A 261 -4.35 -16.06 -9.68
C TYR A 261 -3.92 -17.33 -10.41
N PRO A 262 -2.61 -17.61 -10.54
CA PRO A 262 -2.15 -18.80 -11.25
C PRO A 262 -2.71 -20.07 -10.64
N ASN A 263 -3.17 -20.99 -11.49
CA ASN A 263 -3.73 -22.28 -11.09
C ASN A 263 -5.00 -22.18 -10.24
N GLN A 264 -5.67 -21.01 -10.20
CA GLN A 264 -7.00 -20.88 -9.62
C GLN A 264 -8.01 -21.56 -10.53
N GLU A 265 -8.89 -22.39 -9.96
CA GLU A 265 -10.07 -22.87 -10.69
C GLU A 265 -11.05 -21.69 -10.86
N ILE A 266 -11.05 -21.09 -12.04
CA ILE A 266 -11.78 -19.85 -12.36
C ILE A 266 -13.30 -20.08 -12.32
N ASP A 267 -13.76 -21.27 -12.74
CA ASP A 267 -15.18 -21.59 -12.99
C ASP A 267 -16.08 -21.49 -11.75
N ASN A 268 -15.50 -21.57 -10.54
CA ASN A 268 -16.26 -21.50 -9.28
C ASN A 268 -16.01 -20.21 -8.49
N TRP A 269 -15.11 -19.34 -8.97
CA TRP A 269 -14.77 -18.10 -8.28
C TRP A 269 -15.49 -16.88 -8.86
N PHE A 270 -15.66 -16.83 -10.18
CA PHE A 270 -16.28 -15.72 -10.88
C PHE A 270 -17.62 -16.11 -11.52
N SER A 271 -18.61 -15.25 -11.36
CA SER A 271 -19.97 -15.40 -11.90
C SER A 271 -20.13 -14.90 -13.33
N ALA A 272 -19.11 -14.23 -13.85
CA ALA A 272 -19.02 -13.70 -15.20
C ALA A 272 -17.55 -13.74 -15.64
N SER A 273 -17.32 -13.65 -16.95
CA SER A 273 -15.96 -13.53 -17.49
C SER A 273 -15.27 -12.29 -16.93
N ILE A 274 -14.02 -12.47 -16.52
CA ILE A 274 -13.14 -11.38 -16.10
C ILE A 274 -12.82 -10.52 -17.32
N GLU A 275 -12.88 -9.20 -17.17
CA GLU A 275 -12.49 -8.28 -18.24
C GLU A 275 -10.98 -8.37 -18.49
N GLU A 276 -10.57 -8.24 -19.76
CA GLU A 276 -9.17 -8.38 -20.20
C GLU A 276 -8.19 -7.49 -19.42
N GLU A 277 -8.65 -6.33 -18.93
CA GLU A 277 -7.80 -5.45 -18.14
C GLU A 277 -7.30 -6.13 -16.85
N TYR A 278 -8.10 -6.96 -16.18
CA TYR A 278 -7.72 -7.62 -14.92
C TYR A 278 -6.85 -8.88 -15.09
N GLN A 279 -6.60 -9.31 -16.33
CA GLN A 279 -5.76 -10.47 -16.63
C GLN A 279 -4.27 -10.14 -16.52
N PHE A 280 -3.44 -11.13 -16.18
CA PHE A 280 -1.97 -10.98 -16.13
C PHE A 280 -1.47 -9.83 -15.22
N CYS A 281 -2.16 -9.57 -14.11
CA CYS A 281 -1.83 -8.51 -13.14
C CYS A 281 -0.86 -8.96 -12.03
N ARG A 282 -0.26 -10.16 -12.15
CA ARG A 282 0.71 -10.73 -11.21
C ARG A 282 1.98 -11.16 -11.94
N ASP A 283 3.11 -11.11 -11.25
CA ASP A 283 4.41 -11.47 -11.86
C ASP A 283 4.50 -12.94 -12.27
N SER A 284 3.79 -13.82 -11.57
CA SER A 284 3.77 -15.26 -11.87
C SER A 284 3.24 -15.61 -13.25
N PHE A 285 2.41 -14.76 -13.85
CA PHE A 285 2.00 -14.93 -15.26
C PHE A 285 3.14 -14.69 -16.27
N PHE A 286 4.24 -14.09 -15.84
CA PHE A 286 5.42 -13.81 -16.64
C PHE A 286 6.61 -14.74 -16.31
N GLY A 287 6.34 -15.83 -15.58
CA GLY A 287 7.31 -16.88 -15.26
C GLY A 287 8.15 -16.64 -14.00
N TYR A 288 7.80 -15.65 -13.18
CA TYR A 288 8.43 -15.44 -11.87
C TYR A 288 7.77 -16.34 -10.81
N GLN A 289 8.47 -16.66 -9.72
CA GLN A 289 7.90 -17.41 -8.59
C GLN A 289 7.06 -16.53 -7.65
N ASN A 290 6.97 -15.25 -7.97
CA ASN A 290 6.29 -14.23 -7.22
C ASN A 290 4.82 -14.05 -7.65
N ASN A 291 3.88 -14.24 -6.72
CA ASN A 291 2.45 -14.04 -6.98
C ASN A 291 1.96 -12.60 -6.69
N HIS A 292 2.86 -11.68 -6.33
CA HIS A 292 2.53 -10.29 -6.01
C HIS A 292 1.96 -9.56 -7.24
N ILE A 293 1.27 -8.45 -6.98
CA ILE A 293 0.76 -7.56 -8.03
C ILE A 293 1.94 -6.94 -8.79
N ASN A 294 1.87 -6.98 -10.12
CA ASN A 294 2.86 -6.36 -10.99
C ASN A 294 2.50 -4.90 -11.30
N GLU A 295 3.34 -4.24 -12.10
CA GLU A 295 3.14 -2.83 -12.47
C GLU A 295 1.78 -2.56 -13.15
N LYS A 296 1.32 -3.47 -14.04
CA LYS A 296 0.01 -3.36 -14.68
C LYS A 296 -1.12 -3.37 -13.64
N GLY A 297 -1.06 -4.29 -12.67
CA GLY A 297 -2.08 -4.37 -11.63
C GLY A 297 -2.12 -3.12 -10.73
N PHE A 298 -0.96 -2.52 -10.41
CA PHE A 298 -0.95 -1.25 -9.66
C PHE A 298 -1.52 -0.07 -10.44
N GLN A 299 -1.28 0.00 -11.75
CA GLN A 299 -1.89 1.00 -12.63
C GLN A 299 -3.42 0.87 -12.64
N ILE A 300 -3.94 -0.36 -12.76
CA ILE A 300 -5.38 -0.61 -12.73
C ILE A 300 -5.96 -0.22 -11.38
N LEU A 301 -5.35 -0.67 -10.27
CA LEU A 301 -5.80 -0.27 -8.94
C LEU A 301 -5.88 1.26 -8.79
N ALA A 302 -4.86 1.99 -9.22
CA ALA A 302 -4.84 3.45 -9.16
C ALA A 302 -5.96 4.08 -10.01
N LYS A 303 -6.13 3.61 -11.25
CA LYS A 303 -7.15 4.07 -12.20
C LYS A 303 -8.57 3.92 -11.66
N HIS A 304 -8.85 2.92 -10.84
CA HIS A 304 -10.16 2.75 -10.19
C HIS A 304 -10.25 3.45 -8.82
N ALA A 305 -9.16 3.45 -8.04
CA ALA A 305 -9.11 4.01 -6.70
C ALA A 305 -9.14 5.56 -6.67
N ALA A 306 -8.33 6.21 -7.52
CA ALA A 306 -8.15 7.66 -7.48
C ALA A 306 -9.42 8.45 -7.86
N PRO A 307 -10.19 8.07 -8.91
CA PRO A 307 -11.47 8.72 -9.18
C PRO A 307 -12.46 8.62 -8.01
N ASN A 308 -12.47 7.50 -7.29
CA ASN A 308 -13.32 7.33 -6.11
C ASN A 308 -12.85 8.19 -4.93
N ALA A 309 -11.55 8.36 -4.74
CA ALA A 309 -11.03 9.32 -3.79
C ALA A 309 -11.44 10.76 -4.14
N ILE A 310 -11.41 11.13 -5.43
CA ILE A 310 -11.87 12.46 -5.89
C ILE A 310 -13.33 12.68 -5.50
N ARG A 311 -14.19 11.71 -5.82
CA ARG A 311 -15.62 11.76 -5.51
C ARG A 311 -15.88 11.95 -4.02
N ILE A 312 -15.16 11.23 -3.17
CA ILE A 312 -15.35 11.30 -1.71
C ILE A 312 -14.84 12.63 -1.16
N LEU A 313 -13.61 13.02 -1.50
CA LEU A 313 -12.90 14.12 -0.84
C LEU A 313 -13.25 15.50 -1.41
N PHE A 314 -13.56 15.58 -2.70
CA PHE A 314 -13.77 16.85 -3.39
C PHE A 314 -15.21 17.07 -3.85
N GLU A 315 -15.96 15.99 -4.12
CA GLU A 315 -17.34 16.10 -4.59
C GLU A 315 -18.39 15.76 -3.52
N GLY A 316 -17.97 15.17 -2.38
CA GLY A 316 -18.89 14.70 -1.34
C GLY A 316 -19.82 13.56 -1.81
N LYS A 317 -19.39 12.78 -2.81
CA LYS A 317 -20.17 11.69 -3.41
C LYS A 317 -19.67 10.32 -2.97
N LYS A 318 -20.58 9.34 -3.02
CA LYS A 318 -20.24 7.93 -2.84
C LYS A 318 -19.33 7.41 -3.97
N PRO A 319 -18.45 6.44 -3.67
CA PRO A 319 -17.64 5.77 -4.69
C PRO A 319 -18.54 5.02 -5.69
N ILE A 320 -18.09 4.93 -6.93
CA ILE A 320 -18.63 4.04 -7.96
C ILE A 320 -17.68 2.85 -8.03
N LEU A 321 -18.12 1.75 -7.46
CA LEU A 321 -17.35 0.51 -7.41
C LEU A 321 -17.65 -0.34 -8.63
N GLU A 322 -16.66 -1.16 -8.97
CA GLU A 322 -16.76 -2.19 -9.97
C GLU A 322 -17.87 -3.18 -9.60
N LYS A 323 -18.53 -3.73 -10.63
CA LYS A 323 -19.63 -4.68 -10.46
C LYS A 323 -19.11 -5.94 -9.78
N GLU A 324 -19.83 -6.40 -8.76
CA GLU A 324 -19.46 -7.64 -8.07
C GLU A 324 -19.61 -8.84 -9.01
N ILE A 325 -18.51 -9.60 -9.16
CA ILE A 325 -18.46 -10.83 -9.95
C ILE A 325 -17.98 -12.04 -9.13
N ILE A 326 -17.54 -11.87 -7.88
CA ILE A 326 -17.08 -12.96 -7.02
C ILE A 326 -18.29 -13.75 -6.50
N ILE A 327 -18.40 -15.03 -6.87
CA ILE A 327 -19.59 -15.86 -6.59
C ILE A 327 -19.93 -15.88 -5.08
N PRO A 328 -18.98 -16.19 -4.17
CA PRO A 328 -19.27 -16.19 -2.75
C PRO A 328 -19.73 -14.84 -2.17
N LEU A 329 -19.59 -13.72 -2.89
CA LEU A 329 -19.99 -12.39 -2.45
C LEU A 329 -21.33 -11.92 -3.05
N GLN A 330 -21.88 -12.60 -4.05
CA GLN A 330 -23.10 -12.15 -4.73
C GLN A 330 -24.34 -12.10 -3.84
N SER A 331 -24.40 -12.92 -2.79
CA SER A 331 -25.52 -12.89 -1.83
C SER A 331 -25.55 -11.62 -0.96
N PHE A 332 -24.57 -10.73 -1.09
CA PHE A 332 -24.44 -9.50 -0.28
C PHE A 332 -24.57 -8.20 -1.09
N ALA A 333 -24.69 -8.29 -2.42
CA ALA A 333 -24.69 -7.16 -3.34
C ALA A 333 -26.04 -6.45 -3.45
#